data_AF-A0A397PCW3-F1
#
_entry.id   AF-A0A397PCW3-F1
#
_cell.length_a   1.000
_cell.length_b   1.000
_cell.length_c   1.000
_cell.angle_alpha   90.00
_cell.angle_beta   90.00
_cell.angle_gamma   90.00
#
_symmetry.space_group_name_H-M   'P 1'
#
loop_
_entity.id
_entity.type
_entity.pdbx_description
1 polymer ?
#
loop_
_entity_poly.entity_id
_entity_poly.type
_entity_poly.pdbx_seq_one_letter_code
_entity_poly.pdbx_strand_id
1 'polypeptide(L)'
;MRGKVSILAVTLLVTGHANVAAAQTAAAPRSAEPQITVGDSEGQEIVVEGERVPVIKTPTKIVLAGGAAMIDNRIALDKAQIFVHCLGDIDPGVLREILDGPPNKASTQYAQGLLVSKHIGCHLGYSPLSFDDVKSRGDSMFDRGALLEYALERYAPDLLLTAADTHDPAVRRRFNEREAPRNRWRLPVDYRHFEIALCMVREAPELSVRLVKSPVNSELHRRLQAAIIGIGRICLGSPKKVVVDATAFRIWIGDAVWRWAEAARDVDSLIPLPD
;
A
#
# COMPACT_ATOMS: atom_id res chain seq x y z
N MET A 1 54.03 -23.73 5.67
CA MET A 1 52.77 -24.28 5.11
C MET A 1 51.80 -23.14 4.90
N ARG A 2 51.71 -22.65 3.65
CA ARG A 2 50.87 -21.54 3.22
C ARG A 2 49.91 -22.09 2.17
N GLY A 3 48.61 -21.89 2.35
CA GLY A 3 47.61 -22.16 1.32
C GLY A 3 46.63 -21.00 1.29
N LYS A 4 46.96 -19.97 0.51
CA LYS A 4 46.07 -18.84 0.19
C LYS A 4 45.14 -19.29 -0.92
N VAL A 5 43.83 -19.30 -0.68
CA VAL A 5 42.83 -19.48 -1.72
C VAL A 5 42.48 -18.09 -2.25
N SER A 6 42.86 -17.82 -3.51
CA SER A 6 42.45 -16.62 -4.24
C SER A 6 41.19 -16.97 -5.04
N ILE A 7 40.09 -16.26 -4.79
CA ILE A 7 38.88 -16.34 -5.60
C ILE A 7 38.93 -15.20 -6.61
N LEU A 8 39.10 -15.58 -7.88
CA LEU A 8 39.06 -14.73 -9.06
C LEU A 8 37.58 -14.47 -9.38
N ALA A 9 37.11 -13.23 -9.28
CA ALA A 9 35.78 -12.83 -9.74
C ALA A 9 35.89 -12.25 -11.16
N VAL A 10 35.22 -12.93 -12.09
CA VAL A 10 35.15 -12.61 -13.53
C VAL A 10 34.22 -11.42 -13.74
N THR A 11 34.72 -10.40 -14.43
CA THR A 11 33.94 -9.24 -14.87
C THR A 11 33.27 -9.56 -16.22
N LEU A 12 31.94 -9.59 -16.25
CA LEU A 12 31.15 -9.68 -17.49
C LEU A 12 30.72 -8.27 -17.90
N LEU A 13 31.33 -7.74 -18.96
CA LEU A 13 30.85 -6.56 -19.67
C LEU A 13 29.73 -6.99 -20.63
N VAL A 14 28.53 -6.44 -20.46
CA VAL A 14 27.44 -6.53 -21.44
C VAL A 14 27.24 -5.14 -22.03
N THR A 15 27.63 -4.96 -23.28
CA THR A 15 27.35 -3.74 -24.06
C THR A 15 26.02 -3.90 -24.80
N GLY A 16 24.95 -3.33 -24.24
CA GLY A 16 23.65 -3.22 -24.90
C GLY A 16 23.60 -1.96 -25.77
N HIS A 17 23.35 -2.14 -27.07
CA HIS A 17 23.12 -1.05 -28.02
C HIS A 17 21.68 -0.53 -27.84
N ALA A 18 21.54 0.77 -27.59
CA ALA A 18 20.24 1.45 -27.55
C ALA A 18 19.80 1.80 -28.98
N ASN A 19 18.70 1.21 -29.46
CA ASN A 19 18.00 1.69 -30.64
C ASN A 19 17.07 2.83 -30.23
N VAL A 20 17.34 4.03 -30.74
CA VAL A 20 16.46 5.20 -30.61
C VAL A 20 15.37 5.06 -31.67
N ALA A 21 14.15 4.72 -31.26
CA ALA A 21 12.96 4.82 -32.11
C ALA A 21 12.35 6.21 -31.95
N ALA A 22 12.32 6.98 -33.05
CA ALA A 22 11.64 8.26 -33.12
C ALA A 22 10.12 8.07 -33.06
N ALA A 23 9.48 8.59 -32.03
CA ALA A 23 8.02 8.65 -31.92
C ALA A 23 7.49 9.80 -32.79
N GLN A 24 6.65 9.48 -33.76
CA GLN A 24 5.88 10.45 -34.53
C GLN A 24 4.74 11.00 -33.66
N THR A 25 4.67 12.31 -33.56
CA THR A 25 3.61 13.05 -32.87
C THR A 25 2.31 12.96 -33.67
N ALA A 26 1.41 12.06 -33.28
CA ALA A 26 0.04 12.04 -33.80
C ALA A 26 -0.80 13.07 -33.03
N ALA A 27 -1.42 14.00 -33.77
CA ALA A 27 -2.33 15.00 -33.23
C ALA A 27 -3.59 14.33 -32.65
N ALA A 28 -3.94 14.71 -31.42
CA ALA A 28 -5.14 14.22 -30.74
C ALA A 28 -6.43 14.74 -31.42
N PRO A 29 -7.47 13.90 -31.58
CA PRO A 29 -8.79 14.35 -32.00
C PRO A 29 -9.45 15.19 -30.90
N ARG A 30 -10.04 16.33 -31.30
CA ARG A 30 -10.88 17.17 -30.43
C ARG A 30 -12.09 16.35 -29.95
N SER A 31 -12.20 16.14 -28.65
CA SER A 31 -13.42 15.63 -28.00
C SER A 31 -14.56 16.60 -28.26
N ALA A 32 -15.64 16.11 -28.85
CA ALA A 32 -16.90 16.82 -28.97
C ALA A 32 -17.53 16.98 -27.57
N GLU A 33 -17.99 18.19 -27.26
CA GLU A 33 -18.81 18.45 -26.07
C GLU A 33 -20.10 17.60 -26.09
N PRO A 34 -20.49 16.98 -24.97
CA PRO A 34 -21.74 16.27 -24.89
C PRO A 34 -22.90 17.27 -24.93
N GLN A 35 -23.66 17.24 -26.02
CA GLN A 35 -24.94 17.94 -26.11
C GLN A 35 -25.96 17.23 -25.20
N ILE A 36 -26.33 17.89 -24.10
CA ILE A 36 -27.44 17.46 -23.25
C ILE A 36 -28.74 17.84 -23.97
N THR A 37 -29.30 16.91 -24.72
CA THR A 37 -30.69 16.98 -25.17
C THR A 37 -31.59 16.57 -24.01
N VAL A 38 -32.28 17.54 -23.40
CA VAL A 38 -33.36 17.28 -22.45
C VAL A 38 -34.57 16.78 -23.25
N GLY A 39 -34.65 15.47 -23.41
CA GLY A 39 -35.84 14.79 -23.90
C GLY A 39 -36.74 14.40 -22.72
N ASP A 40 -37.99 14.83 -22.75
CA ASP A 40 -39.07 14.29 -21.92
C ASP A 40 -39.13 12.76 -22.13
N SER A 41 -38.66 11.98 -21.15
CA SER A 41 -38.84 10.54 -21.14
C SER A 41 -39.45 10.09 -19.84
N GLU A 42 -40.65 9.52 -19.97
CA GLU A 42 -41.37 8.74 -18.98
C GLU A 42 -40.43 7.77 -18.25
N GLY A 43 -40.47 7.79 -16.91
CA GLY A 43 -40.07 6.70 -16.02
C GLY A 43 -38.76 5.97 -16.33
N GLN A 44 -37.61 6.67 -16.39
CA GLN A 44 -36.33 5.98 -16.37
C GLN A 44 -36.09 5.36 -15.00
N GLU A 45 -36.24 4.03 -14.92
CA GLU A 45 -35.82 3.23 -13.77
C GLU A 45 -34.31 3.38 -13.59
N ILE A 46 -33.90 4.03 -12.49
CA ILE A 46 -32.49 4.15 -12.12
C ILE A 46 -32.05 2.79 -11.56
N VAL A 47 -31.54 1.91 -12.42
CA VAL A 47 -30.90 0.67 -12.01
C VAL A 47 -29.54 1.01 -11.40
N VAL A 48 -29.49 1.12 -10.07
CA VAL A 48 -28.23 1.22 -9.33
C VAL A 48 -27.58 -0.16 -9.32
N GLU A 49 -26.70 -0.43 -10.29
CA GLU A 49 -25.87 -1.63 -10.27
C GLU A 49 -24.85 -1.53 -9.12
N GLY A 50 -25.23 -2.06 -7.95
CA GLY A 50 -24.34 -2.15 -6.81
C GLY A 50 -23.09 -2.96 -7.17
N GLU A 51 -21.92 -2.42 -6.83
CA GLU A 51 -20.63 -3.06 -7.11
C GLU A 51 -20.59 -4.49 -6.53
N ARG A 52 -20.40 -5.49 -7.40
CA ARG A 52 -20.45 -6.90 -7.00
C ARG A 52 -19.08 -7.33 -6.46
N VAL A 53 -19.04 -7.69 -5.18
CA VAL A 53 -17.90 -8.40 -4.58
C VAL A 53 -18.18 -9.91 -4.66
N PRO A 54 -17.24 -10.74 -5.14
CA PRO A 54 -17.46 -12.17 -5.22
C PRO A 54 -17.76 -12.75 -3.84
N VAL A 55 -18.87 -13.48 -3.73
CA VAL A 55 -19.23 -14.20 -2.50
C VAL A 55 -18.50 -15.54 -2.51
N ILE A 56 -17.41 -15.62 -1.75
CA ILE A 56 -16.58 -16.83 -1.69
C ILE A 56 -17.05 -17.66 -0.49
N LYS A 57 -17.67 -18.81 -0.78
CA LYS A 57 -17.96 -19.82 0.26
C LYS A 57 -16.66 -20.51 0.65
N THR A 58 -16.01 -20.03 1.70
CA THR A 58 -14.82 -20.70 2.24
C THR A 58 -15.19 -21.66 3.38
N PRO A 59 -14.55 -22.84 3.48
CA PRO A 59 -14.69 -23.70 4.65
C PRO A 59 -14.04 -23.09 5.90
N THR A 60 -13.20 -22.06 5.72
CA THR A 60 -12.57 -21.31 6.78
C THR A 60 -13.54 -20.26 7.33
N LYS A 61 -13.76 -20.28 8.65
CA LYS A 61 -14.53 -19.25 9.34
C LYS A 61 -13.67 -18.00 9.52
N ILE A 62 -14.00 -16.93 8.80
CA ILE A 62 -13.40 -15.61 8.99
C ILE A 62 -14.18 -14.93 10.12
N VAL A 63 -13.47 -14.57 11.18
CA VAL A 63 -14.03 -13.81 12.30
C VAL A 63 -13.25 -12.51 12.36
N LEU A 64 -13.95 -11.38 12.18
CA LEU A 64 -13.37 -10.12 12.59
C LEU A 64 -13.08 -10.24 14.08
N ALA A 65 -11.88 -9.86 14.51
CA ALA A 65 -11.62 -9.87 15.94
C ALA A 65 -12.68 -9.00 16.67
N GLY A 66 -12.70 -9.06 17.98
CA GLY A 66 -13.49 -8.13 18.78
C GLY A 66 -12.71 -7.73 20.02
N GLY A 67 -13.29 -6.85 20.83
CA GLY A 67 -12.73 -6.42 22.11
C GLY A 67 -11.96 -5.10 22.03
N ALA A 68 -11.40 -4.70 23.18
CA ALA A 68 -10.77 -3.40 23.39
C ALA A 68 -9.64 -3.11 22.39
N ALA A 69 -8.72 -4.05 22.19
CA ALA A 69 -7.55 -3.84 21.32
C ALA A 69 -7.93 -3.43 19.87
N MET A 70 -9.05 -3.94 19.34
CA MET A 70 -9.49 -3.52 18.01
C MET A 70 -10.11 -2.15 17.97
N ILE A 71 -10.86 -1.81 19.02
CA ILE A 71 -11.45 -0.49 19.18
C ILE A 71 -10.29 0.52 19.26
N ASP A 72 -9.23 0.18 20.01
CA ASP A 72 -8.02 0.99 20.12
C ASP A 72 -7.32 1.15 18.77
N ASN A 73 -7.14 0.06 18.01
CA ASN A 73 -6.55 0.13 16.67
C ASN A 73 -7.37 0.99 15.71
N ARG A 74 -8.70 0.86 15.72
CA ARG A 74 -9.60 1.71 14.92
C ARG A 74 -9.46 3.18 15.32
N ILE A 75 -9.51 3.49 16.63
CA ILE A 75 -9.34 4.85 17.14
C ILE A 75 -7.97 5.40 16.74
N ALA A 76 -6.91 4.59 16.77
CA ALA A 76 -5.57 5.00 16.35
C ALA A 76 -5.53 5.34 14.86
N LEU A 77 -6.12 4.54 13.98
CA LEU A 77 -6.21 4.86 12.55
C LEU A 77 -7.06 6.12 12.30
N ASP A 78 -8.22 6.25 12.95
CA ASP A 78 -9.07 7.42 12.79
C ASP A 78 -8.31 8.72 13.17
N LYS A 79 -7.55 8.68 14.27
CA LYS A 79 -6.68 9.79 14.70
C LYS A 79 -5.56 10.07 13.70
N ALA A 80 -4.93 9.04 13.16
CA ALA A 80 -3.89 9.15 12.14
C ALA A 80 -4.43 9.78 10.84
N GLN A 81 -5.64 9.42 10.42
CA GLN A 81 -6.30 10.01 9.26
C GLN A 81 -6.64 11.49 9.47
N ILE A 82 -7.16 11.85 10.65
CA ILE A 82 -7.38 13.26 11.03
C ILE A 82 -6.06 14.04 10.99
N PHE A 83 -4.99 13.45 11.53
CA PHE A 83 -3.66 14.04 11.50
C PHE A 83 -3.22 14.34 10.07
N VAL A 84 -3.23 13.34 9.18
CA VAL A 84 -2.81 13.52 7.78
C VAL A 84 -3.68 14.52 7.04
N HIS A 85 -4.99 14.54 7.27
CA HIS A 85 -5.88 15.55 6.69
C HIS A 85 -5.54 16.97 7.17
N CYS A 86 -5.21 17.13 8.45
CA CYS A 86 -4.81 18.42 9.02
C CYS A 86 -3.46 18.93 8.51
N LEU A 87 -2.55 18.03 8.08
CA LEU A 87 -1.27 18.43 7.49
C LEU A 87 -1.44 19.21 6.17
N GLY A 88 -2.45 18.86 5.37
CA GLY A 88 -2.59 19.37 4.00
C GLY A 88 -1.52 18.79 3.08
N ASP A 89 -0.84 19.64 2.32
CA ASP A 89 0.25 19.22 1.42
C ASP A 89 1.50 18.83 2.23
N ILE A 90 1.95 17.58 2.04
CA ILE A 90 3.16 17.03 2.65
C ILE A 90 4.31 17.07 1.65
N ASP A 91 5.48 17.51 2.09
CA ASP A 91 6.71 17.50 1.29
C ASP A 91 7.00 16.09 0.71
N PRO A 92 7.16 15.95 -0.62
CA PRO A 92 7.41 14.67 -1.25
C PRO A 92 8.67 13.97 -0.75
N GLY A 93 9.74 14.73 -0.45
CA GLY A 93 11.00 14.18 0.06
C GLY A 93 10.83 13.53 1.44
N VAL A 94 10.14 14.20 2.36
CA VAL A 94 9.79 13.66 3.68
C VAL A 94 8.92 12.41 3.53
N LEU A 95 7.92 12.44 2.65
CA LEU A 95 7.02 11.32 2.45
C LEU A 95 7.73 10.09 1.87
N ARG A 96 8.69 10.29 0.96
CA ARG A 96 9.57 9.22 0.45
C ARG A 96 10.45 8.64 1.53
N GLU A 97 11.07 9.49 2.37
CA GLU A 97 11.91 9.01 3.47
C GLU A 97 11.11 8.11 4.42
N ILE A 98 9.85 8.49 4.70
CA ILE A 98 8.95 7.69 5.51
C ILE A 98 8.53 6.43 4.73
N LEU A 99 7.80 6.56 3.63
CA LEU A 99 7.12 5.44 2.97
C LEU A 99 8.07 4.53 2.19
N ASP A 100 9.12 5.06 1.58
CA ASP A 100 10.15 4.27 0.87
C ASP A 100 11.32 3.91 1.78
N GLY A 101 11.35 4.35 3.04
CA GLY A 101 12.25 3.83 4.05
C GLY A 101 11.81 2.45 4.56
N PRO A 102 12.73 1.60 5.05
CA PRO A 102 12.36 0.39 5.79
C PRO A 102 11.66 0.76 7.10
N PRO A 103 10.54 0.12 7.48
CA PRO A 103 9.63 0.61 8.52
C PRO A 103 10.25 0.70 9.91
N ASN A 104 11.08 -0.26 10.33
CA ASN A 104 11.74 -0.21 11.65
C ASN A 104 13.19 0.26 11.59
N LYS A 105 13.62 0.91 10.49
CA LYS A 105 14.92 1.57 10.42
C LYS A 105 14.83 2.91 11.16
N ALA A 106 15.82 3.19 12.01
CA ALA A 106 15.82 4.39 12.85
C ALA A 106 15.68 5.71 12.06
N SER A 107 16.25 5.81 10.85
CA SER A 107 16.09 7.01 10.02
C SER A 107 14.65 7.21 9.56
N THR A 108 13.97 6.13 9.15
CA THR A 108 12.57 6.15 8.72
C THR A 108 11.65 6.57 9.86
N GLN A 109 11.84 5.96 11.04
CA GLN A 109 11.10 6.30 12.26
C GLN A 109 11.36 7.75 12.66
N TYR A 110 12.62 8.20 12.61
CA TYR A 110 12.95 9.57 12.93
C TYR A 110 12.29 10.58 11.96
N ALA A 111 12.25 10.29 10.65
CA ALA A 111 11.58 11.14 9.67
C ALA A 111 10.08 11.27 9.94
N GLN A 112 9.40 10.15 10.22
CA GLN A 112 7.98 10.15 10.59
C GLN A 112 7.76 10.91 11.90
N GLY A 113 8.59 10.66 12.89
CA GLY A 113 8.53 11.31 14.19
C GLY A 113 8.78 12.82 14.13
N LEU A 114 9.66 13.28 13.23
CA LEU A 114 9.86 14.69 12.95
C LEU A 114 8.62 15.32 12.33
N LEU A 115 7.98 14.65 11.37
CA LEU A 115 6.73 15.11 10.79
C LEU A 115 5.65 15.26 11.87
N VAL A 116 5.46 14.23 12.70
CA VAL A 116 4.52 14.28 13.84
C VAL A 116 4.86 15.41 14.81
N SER A 117 6.14 15.57 15.17
CA SER A 117 6.57 16.59 16.14
C SER A 117 6.38 18.02 15.63
N LYS A 118 6.66 18.27 14.35
CA LYS A 118 6.45 19.60 13.73
C LYS A 118 4.97 19.98 13.66
N HIS A 119 4.09 18.97 13.57
CA HIS A 119 2.65 19.15 13.42
C HIS A 119 1.87 18.54 14.59
N ILE A 120 2.43 18.62 15.80
CA ILE A 120 1.84 17.97 16.98
C ILE A 120 0.41 18.46 17.28
N GLY A 121 0.09 19.71 16.93
CA GLY A 121 -1.26 20.28 17.06
C GLY A 121 -2.31 19.62 16.17
N CYS A 122 -1.90 18.94 15.09
CA CYS A 122 -2.78 18.17 14.23
C CYS A 122 -3.06 16.74 14.76
N HIS A 123 -2.26 16.25 15.71
CA HIS A 123 -2.29 14.85 16.10
C HIS A 123 -3.03 14.60 17.42
N LEU A 124 -4.31 14.24 17.36
CA LEU A 124 -5.17 13.98 18.53
C LEU A 124 -4.76 12.78 19.41
N GLY A 125 -3.79 11.98 18.95
CA GLY A 125 -3.22 10.86 19.70
C GLY A 125 -2.04 11.20 20.59
N TYR A 126 -1.40 12.36 20.38
CA TYR A 126 -0.21 12.75 21.16
C TYR A 126 -0.54 13.92 22.07
N SER A 127 -0.08 13.83 23.32
CA SER A 127 -0.07 15.00 24.20
C SER A 127 1.14 15.87 23.82
N PRO A 128 0.98 17.19 23.64
CA PRO A 128 2.13 18.08 23.45
C PRO A 128 3.06 18.11 24.68
N LEU A 129 2.60 17.59 25.82
CA LEU A 129 3.39 17.42 27.05
C LEU A 129 4.07 16.05 27.13
N SER A 130 3.91 15.16 26.14
CA SER A 130 4.64 13.89 26.14
C SER A 130 6.13 14.14 25.87
N PHE A 131 6.98 13.59 26.74
CA PHE A 131 8.44 13.66 26.61
C PHE A 131 8.99 12.52 25.73
N ASP A 132 8.15 11.95 24.87
CA ASP A 132 8.59 10.90 23.95
C ASP A 132 9.64 11.47 23.02
N ASP A 133 10.72 10.71 22.81
CA ASP A 133 11.72 11.11 21.82
C ASP A 133 11.11 11.10 20.41
N VAL A 134 11.73 11.87 19.51
CA VAL A 134 11.25 12.03 18.14
C VAL A 134 11.10 10.67 17.45
N LYS A 135 12.04 9.73 17.66
CA LYS A 135 12.00 8.43 17.01
C LYS A 135 10.78 7.62 17.50
N SER A 136 10.50 7.60 18.81
CA SER A 136 9.34 6.89 19.38
C SER A 136 8.00 7.38 18.81
N ARG A 137 7.89 8.68 18.48
CA ARG A 137 6.70 9.22 17.80
C ARG A 137 6.54 8.71 16.36
N GLY A 138 7.62 8.26 15.74
CA GLY A 138 7.61 7.68 14.40
C GLY A 138 7.41 6.17 14.34
N ASP A 139 7.16 5.51 15.48
CA ASP A 139 6.94 4.06 15.53
C ASP A 139 5.49 3.65 15.25
N SER A 140 4.57 4.62 15.09
CA SER A 140 3.15 4.35 14.82
C SER A 140 2.94 3.76 13.42
N MET A 141 2.54 2.49 13.35
CA MET A 141 2.11 1.87 12.10
C MET A 141 0.83 2.50 11.53
N PHE A 142 0.00 3.11 12.39
CA PHE A 142 -1.25 3.76 11.98
C PHE A 142 -0.98 5.08 11.27
N ASP A 143 -0.06 5.88 11.78
CA ASP A 143 0.35 7.14 11.14
C ASP A 143 1.00 6.83 9.79
N ARG A 144 1.89 5.82 9.75
CA ARG A 144 2.48 5.34 8.50
C ARG A 144 1.41 4.87 7.51
N GLY A 145 0.42 4.11 7.98
CA GLY A 145 -0.69 3.62 7.17
C GLY A 145 -1.56 4.75 6.60
N ALA A 146 -1.87 5.77 7.41
CA ALA A 146 -2.61 6.94 6.95
C ALA A 146 -1.80 7.78 5.92
N LEU A 147 -0.50 7.95 6.15
CA LEU A 147 0.41 8.62 5.20
C LEU A 147 0.49 7.85 3.88
N LEU A 148 0.47 6.51 3.94
CA LEU A 148 0.45 5.65 2.77
C LEU A 148 -0.85 5.79 1.96
N GLU A 149 -2.00 5.79 2.63
CA GLU A 149 -3.30 6.00 1.98
C GLU A 149 -3.35 7.38 1.30
N TYR A 150 -2.89 8.43 1.98
CA TYR A 150 -2.74 9.76 1.41
C TYR A 150 -1.81 9.74 0.18
N ALA A 151 -0.66 9.07 0.25
CA ALA A 151 0.26 9.00 -0.86
C ALA A 151 -0.33 8.28 -2.08
N LEU A 152 -1.08 7.21 -1.86
CA LEU A 152 -1.78 6.48 -2.93
C LEU A 152 -2.84 7.36 -3.58
N GLU A 153 -3.64 8.08 -2.80
CA GLU A 153 -4.63 9.02 -3.33
C GLU A 153 -3.98 10.15 -4.11
N ARG A 154 -2.88 10.71 -3.60
CA ARG A 154 -2.24 11.90 -4.16
C ARG A 154 -1.37 11.63 -5.40
N TYR A 155 -0.63 10.53 -5.39
CA TYR A 155 0.41 10.23 -6.39
C TYR A 155 0.10 9.02 -7.27
N ALA A 156 -0.89 8.20 -6.90
CA ALA A 156 -1.34 7.07 -7.70
C ALA A 156 -2.88 6.92 -7.70
N PRO A 157 -3.65 8.00 -7.97
CA PRO A 157 -5.12 7.96 -7.91
C PRO A 157 -5.71 6.95 -8.89
N ASP A 158 -5.05 6.77 -10.03
CA ASP A 158 -5.39 5.85 -11.10
C ASP A 158 -4.77 4.46 -10.92
N LEU A 159 -4.19 4.16 -9.75
CA LEU A 159 -3.52 2.89 -9.52
C LEU A 159 -4.44 1.72 -9.86
N LEU A 160 -3.95 0.88 -10.77
CA LEU A 160 -4.48 -0.43 -11.09
C LEU A 160 -3.35 -1.44 -10.89
N LEU A 161 -3.70 -2.58 -10.34
CA LEU A 161 -2.81 -3.72 -10.18
C LEU A 161 -3.61 -4.96 -10.54
N THR A 162 -3.10 -5.76 -11.45
CA THR A 162 -3.81 -6.93 -11.97
C THR A 162 -3.08 -8.21 -11.62
N ALA A 163 -3.78 -9.34 -11.74
CA ALA A 163 -3.15 -10.65 -11.59
C ALA A 163 -2.00 -10.85 -12.59
N ALA A 164 -2.08 -10.28 -13.79
CA ALA A 164 -1.00 -10.32 -14.77
C ALA A 164 0.26 -9.63 -14.25
N ASP A 165 0.11 -8.46 -13.61
CA ASP A 165 1.25 -7.72 -13.05
C ASP A 165 1.92 -8.50 -11.91
N THR A 166 1.15 -9.03 -10.96
CA THR A 166 1.71 -9.67 -9.76
C THR A 166 2.25 -11.09 -10.02
N HIS A 167 1.81 -11.74 -11.09
CA HIS A 167 2.30 -13.06 -11.51
C HIS A 167 3.41 -13.00 -12.57
N ASP A 168 3.63 -11.83 -13.19
CA ASP A 168 4.71 -11.63 -14.15
C ASP A 168 6.09 -11.92 -13.50
N PRO A 169 6.91 -12.83 -14.06
CA PRO A 169 8.21 -13.19 -13.51
C PRO A 169 9.21 -12.02 -13.40
N ALA A 170 9.16 -11.06 -14.32
CA ALA A 170 10.01 -9.87 -14.30
C ALA A 170 9.57 -8.89 -13.20
N VAL A 171 8.27 -8.64 -13.04
CA VAL A 171 7.74 -7.83 -11.93
C VAL A 171 8.13 -8.45 -10.59
N ARG A 172 7.96 -9.77 -10.44
CA ARG A 172 8.35 -10.52 -9.23
C ARG A 172 9.83 -10.42 -8.92
N ARG A 173 10.69 -10.47 -9.94
CA ARG A 173 12.14 -10.31 -9.76
C ARG A 173 12.46 -8.92 -9.23
N ARG A 174 11.93 -7.86 -9.86
CA ARG A 174 12.11 -6.47 -9.39
C ARG A 174 11.60 -6.27 -7.96
N PHE A 175 10.42 -6.81 -7.67
CA PHE A 175 9.85 -6.80 -6.34
C PHE A 175 10.82 -7.40 -5.31
N ASN A 176 11.33 -8.62 -5.56
CA ASN A 176 12.24 -9.30 -4.65
C ASN A 176 13.57 -8.54 -4.48
N GLU A 177 14.13 -8.01 -5.56
CA GLU A 177 15.37 -7.22 -5.55
C GLU A 177 15.22 -5.95 -4.68
N ARG A 178 14.06 -5.29 -4.74
CA ARG A 178 13.76 -4.09 -3.93
C ARG A 178 13.45 -4.43 -2.47
N GLU A 179 12.67 -5.47 -2.21
CA GLU A 179 12.20 -5.80 -0.86
C GLU A 179 13.24 -6.53 0.01
N ALA A 180 14.12 -7.34 -0.58
CA ALA A 180 15.16 -8.06 0.17
C ALA A 180 15.98 -7.15 1.12
N PRO A 181 16.56 -6.02 0.68
CA PRO A 181 17.32 -5.13 1.56
C PRO A 181 16.45 -4.34 2.57
N ARG A 182 15.14 -4.23 2.34
CA ARG A 182 14.18 -3.59 3.26
C ARG A 182 13.78 -4.55 4.37
N ASN A 183 13.53 -5.81 4.02
CA ASN A 183 13.04 -6.84 4.93
C ASN A 183 13.99 -7.17 6.08
N ARG A 184 15.31 -6.96 5.92
CA ARG A 184 16.27 -7.10 7.03
C ARG A 184 16.02 -6.13 8.20
N TRP A 185 15.27 -5.06 7.97
CA TRP A 185 14.90 -4.06 8.98
C TRP A 185 13.49 -4.28 9.52
N ARG A 186 12.72 -5.26 9.03
CA ARG A 186 11.41 -5.56 9.59
C ARG A 186 11.58 -6.38 10.87
N LEU A 187 10.86 -6.03 11.93
CA LEU A 187 10.78 -6.89 13.11
C LEU A 187 10.17 -8.24 12.72
N PRO A 188 10.50 -9.35 13.41
CA PRO A 188 10.02 -10.69 13.01
C PRO A 188 8.49 -10.80 12.87
N VAL A 189 7.76 -10.12 13.75
CA VAL A 189 6.30 -10.07 13.72
C VAL A 189 5.80 -9.26 12.52
N ASP A 190 6.37 -8.08 12.29
CA ASP A 190 6.03 -7.20 11.16
C ASP A 190 6.32 -7.88 9.82
N TYR A 191 7.48 -8.53 9.72
CA TYR A 191 7.88 -9.29 8.54
C TYR A 191 6.86 -10.37 8.20
N ARG A 192 6.40 -11.16 9.19
CA ARG A 192 5.41 -12.21 8.97
C ARG A 192 4.07 -11.68 8.49
N HIS A 193 3.57 -10.59 9.09
CA HIS A 193 2.32 -9.97 8.65
C HIS A 193 2.44 -9.42 7.23
N PHE A 194 3.58 -8.77 6.94
CA PHE A 194 3.86 -8.24 5.62
C PHE A 194 3.97 -9.35 4.56
N GLU A 195 4.67 -10.45 4.83
CA GLU A 195 4.77 -11.60 3.93
C GLU A 195 3.39 -12.20 3.57
N ILE A 196 2.51 -12.33 4.57
CA ILE A 196 1.12 -12.76 4.35
C ILE A 196 0.40 -11.76 3.45
N ALA A 197 0.52 -10.46 3.72
CA ALA A 197 -0.11 -9.42 2.92
C ALA A 197 0.40 -9.40 1.47
N LEU A 198 1.71 -9.57 1.26
CA LEU A 198 2.31 -9.68 -0.08
C LEU A 198 1.73 -10.84 -0.89
N CYS A 199 1.60 -12.01 -0.26
CA CYS A 199 0.96 -13.16 -0.88
C CYS A 199 -0.51 -12.85 -1.20
N MET A 200 -1.27 -12.27 -0.27
CA MET A 200 -2.69 -11.95 -0.49
C MET A 200 -2.90 -10.93 -1.63
N VAL A 201 -2.07 -9.89 -1.70
CA VAL A 201 -2.11 -8.92 -2.81
C VAL A 201 -1.74 -9.60 -4.13
N ARG A 202 -0.79 -10.54 -4.13
CA ARG A 202 -0.48 -11.30 -5.34
C ARG A 202 -1.68 -12.11 -5.83
N GLU A 203 -2.39 -12.79 -4.92
CA GLU A 203 -3.53 -13.65 -5.26
C GLU A 203 -4.82 -12.87 -5.57
N ALA A 204 -4.98 -11.63 -5.08
CA ALA A 204 -6.20 -10.81 -5.26
C ALA A 204 -5.90 -9.31 -5.49
N PRO A 205 -5.05 -8.93 -6.46
CA PRO A 205 -4.51 -7.58 -6.55
C PRO A 205 -5.57 -6.51 -6.80
N GLU A 206 -6.54 -6.77 -7.67
CA GLU A 206 -7.61 -5.82 -8.00
C GLU A 206 -8.49 -5.53 -6.78
N LEU A 207 -8.79 -6.57 -5.99
CA LEU A 207 -9.56 -6.41 -4.74
C LEU A 207 -8.74 -5.70 -3.67
N SER A 208 -7.44 -5.93 -3.60
CA SER A 208 -6.54 -5.25 -2.67
C SER A 208 -6.43 -3.75 -2.98
N VAL A 209 -6.31 -3.36 -4.24
CA VAL A 209 -6.35 -1.94 -4.64
C VAL A 209 -7.69 -1.31 -4.27
N ARG A 210 -8.81 -1.99 -4.58
CA ARG A 210 -10.15 -1.53 -4.20
C ARG A 210 -10.32 -1.42 -2.69
N LEU A 211 -9.76 -2.36 -1.91
CA LEU A 211 -9.80 -2.33 -0.45
C LEU A 211 -9.20 -1.02 0.04
N VAL A 212 -7.97 -0.73 -0.37
CA VAL A 212 -7.24 0.48 0.06
C VAL A 212 -7.92 1.77 -0.40
N LYS A 213 -8.60 1.78 -1.56
CA LYS A 213 -9.38 2.94 -2.02
C LYS A 213 -10.76 3.07 -1.37
N SER A 214 -11.29 2.00 -0.77
CA SER A 214 -12.62 2.04 -0.15
C SER A 214 -12.62 2.79 1.18
N PRO A 215 -13.73 3.45 1.58
CA PRO A 215 -13.83 4.09 2.89
C PRO A 215 -13.63 3.08 4.04
N VAL A 216 -12.85 3.48 5.03
CA VAL A 216 -12.58 2.66 6.23
C VAL A 216 -13.89 2.30 6.92
N ASN A 217 -14.01 1.07 7.44
CA ASN A 217 -15.20 0.56 8.13
C ASN A 217 -16.52 0.52 7.33
N SER A 218 -16.49 0.81 6.02
CA SER A 218 -17.65 0.63 5.15
C SER A 218 -18.04 -0.85 4.99
N GLU A 219 -19.28 -1.10 4.56
CA GLU A 219 -19.71 -2.46 4.18
C GLU A 219 -18.87 -3.01 3.02
N LEU A 220 -18.51 -2.15 2.06
CA LEU A 220 -17.63 -2.50 0.94
C LEU A 220 -16.25 -2.97 1.45
N HIS A 221 -15.62 -2.22 2.36
CA HIS A 221 -14.36 -2.61 2.98
C HIS A 221 -14.46 -4.00 3.61
N ARG A 222 -15.46 -4.25 4.46
CA ARG A 222 -15.65 -5.57 5.10
C ARG A 222 -15.77 -6.70 4.09
N ARG A 223 -16.54 -6.50 3.01
CA ARG A 223 -16.72 -7.48 1.94
C ARG A 223 -15.43 -7.73 1.16
N LEU A 224 -14.70 -6.68 0.80
CA LEU A 224 -13.41 -6.77 0.11
C LEU A 224 -12.38 -7.52 0.97
N GLN A 225 -12.27 -7.20 2.26
CA GLN A 225 -11.40 -7.91 3.19
C GLN A 225 -11.74 -9.40 3.25
N ALA A 226 -13.03 -9.74 3.42
CA ALA A 226 -13.46 -11.14 3.45
C ALA A 226 -13.14 -11.88 2.14
N ALA A 227 -13.33 -11.23 1.00
CA ALA A 227 -13.00 -11.79 -0.31
C ALA A 227 -11.49 -12.01 -0.48
N ILE A 228 -10.65 -11.04 -0.12
CA ILE A 228 -9.18 -11.16 -0.19
C ILE A 228 -8.70 -12.31 0.70
N ILE A 229 -9.18 -12.41 1.95
CA ILE A 229 -8.82 -13.52 2.84
C ILE A 229 -9.28 -14.87 2.26
N GLY A 230 -10.46 -14.88 1.62
CA GLY A 230 -11.01 -16.09 1.03
C GLY A 230 -10.21 -16.60 -0.17
N ILE A 231 -9.79 -15.69 -1.06
CA ILE A 231 -8.91 -16.00 -2.21
C ILE A 231 -7.51 -16.36 -1.73
N GLY A 232 -6.93 -15.51 -0.90
CA GLY A 232 -5.58 -15.65 -0.34
C GLY A 232 -5.46 -16.70 0.76
N ARG A 233 -6.40 -17.65 0.87
CA ARG A 233 -6.37 -18.70 1.92
C ARG A 233 -5.07 -19.50 1.90
N ILE A 234 -4.48 -19.71 0.71
CA ILE A 234 -3.22 -20.42 0.56
C ILE A 234 -2.07 -19.73 1.30
N CYS A 235 -2.10 -18.39 1.40
CA CYS A 235 -1.12 -17.58 2.11
C CYS A 235 -1.15 -17.80 3.63
N LEU A 236 -2.23 -18.38 4.17
CA LEU A 236 -2.42 -18.57 5.60
C LEU A 236 -2.07 -20.00 6.09
N GLY A 237 -1.73 -20.92 5.19
CA GLY A 237 -1.40 -22.31 5.56
C GLY A 237 -2.62 -23.16 5.95
N SER A 238 -3.80 -22.90 5.35
CA SER A 238 -5.05 -23.67 5.55
C SER A 238 -5.62 -23.72 6.99
N PRO A 239 -5.79 -22.58 7.68
CA PRO A 239 -6.38 -22.57 9.01
C PRO A 239 -7.90 -22.84 8.96
N LYS A 240 -8.42 -23.51 10.01
CA LYS A 240 -9.87 -23.71 10.20
C LYS A 240 -10.61 -22.41 10.57
N LYS A 241 -9.92 -21.51 11.28
CA LYS A 241 -10.44 -20.22 11.73
C LYS A 241 -9.37 -19.16 11.52
N VAL A 242 -9.77 -18.01 10.98
CA VAL A 242 -8.91 -16.84 10.84
C VAL A 242 -9.54 -15.72 11.64
N VAL A 243 -8.76 -15.14 12.55
CA VAL A 243 -9.14 -13.93 13.28
C VAL A 243 -8.32 -12.79 12.71
N VAL A 244 -9.01 -11.74 12.25
CA VAL A 244 -8.35 -10.62 11.57
C VAL A 244 -8.69 -9.31 12.25
N ASP A 245 -7.65 -8.51 12.46
CA ASP A 245 -7.82 -7.08 12.71
C ASP A 245 -8.01 -6.31 11.41
N ALA A 246 -9.22 -5.81 11.16
CA ALA A 246 -9.56 -5.13 9.92
C ALA A 246 -8.68 -3.89 9.67
N THR A 247 -8.41 -3.12 10.73
CA THR A 247 -7.59 -1.91 10.66
C THR A 247 -6.15 -2.27 10.32
N ALA A 248 -5.54 -3.18 11.09
CA ALA A 248 -4.17 -3.59 10.83
C ALA A 248 -4.03 -4.31 9.49
N PHE A 249 -5.01 -5.14 9.11
CA PHE A 249 -5.06 -5.84 7.84
C PHE A 249 -5.03 -4.86 6.66
N ARG A 250 -5.85 -3.81 6.70
CA ARG A 250 -5.86 -2.77 5.67
C ARG A 250 -4.49 -2.11 5.53
N ILE A 251 -3.83 -1.77 6.63
CA ILE A 251 -2.49 -1.14 6.60
C ILE A 251 -1.47 -2.06 5.95
N TRP A 252 -1.45 -3.35 6.32
CA TRP A 252 -0.54 -4.32 5.72
C TRP A 252 -0.82 -4.58 4.24
N ILE A 253 -2.10 -4.66 3.84
CA ILE A 253 -2.50 -4.75 2.43
C ILE A 253 -2.10 -3.48 1.68
N GLY A 254 -2.25 -2.30 2.30
CA GLY A 254 -1.79 -1.02 1.76
C GLY A 254 -0.31 -1.03 1.44
N ASP A 255 0.55 -1.39 2.41
CA ASP A 255 2.01 -1.44 2.21
C ASP A 255 2.36 -2.46 1.10
N ALA A 256 1.67 -3.61 1.08
CA ALA A 256 1.85 -4.60 0.03
C ALA A 256 1.43 -4.10 -1.36
N VAL A 257 0.30 -3.40 -1.48
CA VAL A 257 -0.17 -2.78 -2.73
C VAL A 257 0.85 -1.76 -3.23
N TRP A 258 1.37 -0.91 -2.32
CA TRP A 258 2.41 0.06 -2.65
C TRP A 258 3.64 -0.61 -3.26
N ARG A 259 4.19 -1.65 -2.61
CA ARG A 259 5.38 -2.35 -3.12
C ARG A 259 5.16 -3.06 -4.44
N TRP A 260 4.01 -3.70 -4.61
CA TRP A 260 3.66 -4.32 -5.89
C TRP A 260 3.50 -3.28 -7.01
N ALA A 261 2.91 -2.12 -6.70
CA ALA A 261 2.75 -1.03 -7.65
C ALA A 261 4.10 -0.44 -8.10
N GLU A 262 5.04 -0.21 -7.17
CA GLU A 262 6.42 0.20 -7.49
C GLU A 262 7.07 -0.82 -8.45
N ALA A 263 6.98 -2.10 -8.13
CA ALA A 263 7.52 -3.19 -8.95
C ALA A 263 6.88 -3.29 -10.33
N ALA A 264 5.55 -3.16 -10.42
CA ALA A 264 4.80 -3.25 -11.66
C ALA A 264 5.13 -2.09 -12.61
N ARG A 265 5.17 -0.86 -12.08
CA ARG A 265 5.50 0.37 -12.84
C ARG A 265 7.00 0.53 -13.13
N ASP A 266 7.85 -0.33 -12.55
CA ASP A 266 9.30 -0.25 -12.62
C ASP A 266 9.86 1.12 -12.18
N VAL A 267 9.36 1.62 -11.05
CA VAL A 267 9.84 2.87 -10.44
C VAL A 267 10.41 2.61 -9.06
N ASP A 268 11.35 3.45 -8.65
CA ASP A 268 11.94 3.39 -7.30
C ASP A 268 10.99 3.88 -6.21
N SER A 269 10.03 4.74 -6.58
CA SER A 269 8.98 5.29 -5.72
C SER A 269 7.79 5.71 -6.57
N LEU A 270 6.58 5.62 -6.00
CA LEU A 270 5.39 6.24 -6.60
C LEU A 270 5.33 7.75 -6.37
N ILE A 271 6.16 8.29 -5.47
CA ILE A 271 6.22 9.71 -5.14
C ILE A 271 7.32 10.37 -6.00
N PRO A 272 7.01 11.44 -6.74
CA PRO A 272 8.01 12.14 -7.56
C PRO A 272 9.13 12.72 -6.68
N LEU A 273 10.31 12.93 -7.27
CA LEU A 273 11.35 13.75 -6.64
C LEU A 273 10.90 15.21 -6.67
N PRO A 274 11.26 16.03 -5.66
CA PRO A 274 11.13 17.48 -5.79
C PRO A 274 12.00 17.95 -6.96
N ASP A 275 11.45 18.86 -7.79
CA ASP A 275 12.17 19.53 -8.88
C ASP A 275 13.32 20.40 -8.38
#